data_AF-A0A847XIC8-F1
#
_entry.id   AF-A0A847XIC8-F1
#
_cell.length_a   1.000
_cell.length_b   1.000
_cell.length_c   1.000
_cell.angle_alpha   90.00
_cell.angle_beta   90.00
_cell.angle_gamma   90.00
#
_symmetry.space_group_name_H-M   'P 1'
#
loop_
_entity.id
_entity.type
_entity.pdbx_description
1 polymer ?
#
loop_
_entity_poly.entity_id
_entity_poly.type
_entity_poly.pdbx_seq_one_letter_code
_entity_poly.pdbx_strand_id
1 'polypeptide(L)'
;LVLATQRPSVEVITGLIKANISSRISFKVASQVDSRTMLDVAGAEKLLGKGDFLFQSKDTTNLKRIQGPFVSEKEIKNVVSFIESKKLKEDLENPEKFLEIESKKEHSLKTVLEEAISSPSMQIDQFLRDEDPLYEQAKQIVIKTKKASTSYLQRKLKIGYARAARIIDALEEGGIVGPQDGSRQREVYIKDEQD
;
A
#
# COMPACT_ATOMS: atom_id res chain seq x y z
N LEU A 1 -2.60 8.44 -7.63
CA LEU A 1 -1.64 7.47 -8.19
C LEU A 1 -1.65 7.60 -9.71
N VAL A 2 -0.48 7.56 -10.35
CA VAL A 2 -0.35 7.56 -11.82
C VAL A 2 0.45 6.32 -12.19
N LEU A 3 -0.13 5.44 -13.01
CA LEU A 3 0.54 4.27 -13.56
C LEU A 3 0.69 4.45 -15.06
N ALA A 4 1.90 4.20 -15.57
CA ALA A 4 2.22 4.30 -16.99
C ALA A 4 2.94 3.03 -17.44
N THR A 5 2.59 2.53 -18.62
CA THR A 5 3.25 1.37 -19.24
C THR A 5 3.26 1.51 -20.76
N GLN A 6 4.28 0.92 -21.39
CA GLN A 6 4.34 0.73 -22.84
C GLN A 6 3.91 -0.68 -23.28
N ARG A 7 3.59 -1.56 -22.31
CA ARG A 7 3.21 -2.96 -22.55
C ARG A 7 1.77 -3.20 -22.11
N PRO A 8 0.78 -2.90 -22.99
CA PRO A 8 -0.64 -3.05 -22.68
C PRO A 8 -1.08 -4.53 -22.78
N SER A 9 -0.56 -5.39 -21.91
CA SER A 9 -0.93 -6.82 -21.83
C SER A 9 -1.81 -7.09 -20.60
N VAL A 10 -2.58 -8.19 -20.63
CA VAL A 10 -3.48 -8.59 -19.53
C VAL A 10 -2.70 -8.94 -18.25
N GLU A 11 -1.46 -9.40 -18.39
CA GLU A 11 -0.56 -9.69 -17.26
C GLU A 11 -0.13 -8.42 -16.53
N VAL A 12 0.04 -7.31 -17.27
CA VAL A 12 0.44 -6.01 -16.69
C VAL A 12 -0.77 -5.21 -16.24
N ILE A 13 -1.81 -5.14 -17.07
CA ILE A 13 -3.07 -4.45 -16.79
C ILE A 13 -4.11 -5.49 -16.37
N THR A 14 -3.91 -6.01 -15.16
CA THR A 14 -4.75 -7.06 -14.59
C THR A 14 -6.16 -6.57 -14.27
N GLY A 15 -7.09 -7.50 -14.08
CA GLY A 15 -8.46 -7.18 -13.66
C GLY A 15 -8.53 -6.37 -12.35
N LEU A 16 -7.64 -6.66 -11.39
CA LEU A 16 -7.56 -5.92 -10.13
C LEU A 16 -7.17 -4.45 -10.34
N ILE A 17 -6.22 -4.19 -11.26
CA ILE A 17 -5.83 -2.82 -11.62
C ILE A 17 -7.02 -2.11 -12.28
N LYS A 18 -7.66 -2.76 -13.27
CA LYS A 18 -8.80 -2.17 -13.97
C LYS A 18 -10.00 -1.88 -13.05
N ALA A 19 -10.22 -2.72 -12.03
CA ALA A 19 -11.31 -2.55 -11.06
C ALA A 19 -11.09 -1.34 -10.13
N ASN A 20 -9.84 -0.99 -9.84
CA ASN A 20 -9.50 0.08 -8.89
C ASN A 20 -9.08 1.40 -9.58
N ILE A 21 -8.79 1.37 -10.87
CA ILE A 21 -8.39 2.54 -11.67
C ILE A 21 -9.38 2.73 -12.82
N SER A 22 -10.33 3.63 -12.62
CA SER A 22 -11.44 3.90 -13.54
C SER A 22 -11.14 4.98 -14.58
N SER A 23 -10.25 5.93 -14.28
CA SER A 23 -9.80 6.94 -15.25
C SER A 23 -8.60 6.43 -16.03
N ARG A 24 -8.69 6.42 -17.36
CA ARG A 24 -7.68 5.79 -18.23
C ARG A 24 -7.34 6.67 -19.41
N ILE A 25 -6.07 6.64 -19.78
CA ILE A 25 -5.54 7.31 -20.98
C ILE A 25 -4.83 6.23 -21.80
N SER A 26 -5.14 6.16 -23.10
CA SER A 26 -4.35 5.36 -24.04
C SER A 26 -3.90 6.24 -25.19
N PHE A 27 -2.58 6.31 -25.36
CA PHE A 27 -1.96 6.77 -26.59
C PHE A 27 -2.10 5.69 -27.68
N LYS A 28 -1.54 5.96 -28.86
CA LYS A 28 -1.48 4.99 -29.95
C LYS A 28 -0.87 3.67 -29.48
N VAL A 29 -1.61 2.59 -29.71
CA VAL A 29 -1.17 1.20 -29.45
C VAL A 29 -1.05 0.42 -30.76
N ALA A 30 -0.40 -0.74 -30.72
CA ALA A 30 -0.13 -1.54 -31.90
C ALA A 30 -1.38 -2.24 -32.46
N SER A 31 -2.27 -2.71 -31.58
CA SER A 31 -3.41 -3.53 -31.98
C SER A 31 -4.72 -3.18 -31.28
N GLN A 32 -5.82 -3.68 -31.84
CA GLN A 32 -7.15 -3.57 -31.22
C GLN A 32 -7.22 -4.32 -29.88
N VAL A 33 -6.45 -5.40 -29.72
CA VAL A 33 -6.37 -6.18 -28.47
C VAL A 33 -5.73 -5.34 -27.37
N ASP A 34 -4.67 -4.60 -27.69
CA ASP A 34 -4.02 -3.66 -26.78
C ASP A 34 -4.95 -2.52 -26.37
N SER A 35 -5.74 -1.99 -27.33
CA SER A 35 -6.72 -0.96 -27.05
C SER A 35 -7.77 -1.45 -26.05
N ARG A 36 -8.29 -2.66 -26.25
CA ARG A 36 -9.24 -3.28 -25.30
C ARG A 36 -8.60 -3.57 -23.95
N THR A 37 -7.32 -3.88 -23.90
CA THR A 37 -6.61 -4.08 -22.63
C THR A 37 -6.54 -2.77 -21.84
N MET A 38 -6.31 -1.63 -22.51
CA MET A 38 -6.19 -0.31 -21.87
C MET A 38 -7.53 0.37 -21.56
N LEU A 39 -8.51 0.28 -22.45
CA LEU A 39 -9.75 1.08 -22.41
C LEU A 39 -11.04 0.24 -22.38
N ASP A 40 -10.92 -1.10 -22.38
CA ASP A 40 -12.02 -2.06 -22.55
C ASP A 40 -12.75 -1.96 -23.91
N VAL A 41 -12.35 -1.01 -24.78
CA VAL A 41 -12.89 -0.79 -26.11
C VAL A 41 -11.78 -0.61 -27.16
N ALA A 42 -12.15 -0.76 -28.43
CA ALA A 42 -11.27 -0.47 -29.56
C ALA A 42 -11.19 1.04 -29.87
N GLY A 43 -10.10 1.47 -30.52
CA GLY A 43 -9.96 2.83 -31.05
C GLY A 43 -8.56 3.40 -30.89
N ALA A 44 -7.81 2.98 -29.87
CA ALA A 44 -6.47 3.51 -29.62
C ALA A 44 -5.46 3.08 -30.71
N GLU A 45 -5.70 1.96 -31.39
CA GLU A 45 -4.89 1.51 -32.53
C GLU A 45 -4.97 2.44 -33.75
N LYS A 46 -6.02 3.27 -33.82
CA LYS A 46 -6.29 4.21 -34.93
C LYS A 46 -5.74 5.61 -34.68
N LEU A 47 -5.11 5.84 -33.53
CA LEU A 47 -4.53 7.13 -33.18
C LEU A 47 -3.31 7.45 -34.06
N LEU A 48 -3.03 8.75 -34.20
CA LEU A 48 -1.96 9.25 -35.06
C LEU A 48 -0.59 9.17 -34.37
N GLY A 49 -0.56 9.06 -33.04
CA GLY A 49 0.66 9.17 -32.23
C GLY A 49 1.01 10.63 -31.94
N LYS A 50 2.27 10.90 -31.56
CA LYS A 50 2.78 12.27 -31.29
C LYS A 50 1.88 13.12 -30.38
N GLY A 51 1.38 12.52 -29.29
CA GLY A 51 0.52 13.20 -28.34
C GLY A 51 -0.98 12.98 -28.54
N ASP A 52 -1.44 12.34 -29.62
CA ASP A 52 -2.85 11.97 -29.80
C ASP A 52 -3.22 10.80 -28.86
N PHE A 53 -4.25 10.98 -28.03
CA PHE A 53 -4.72 9.96 -27.08
C PHE A 53 -6.24 9.95 -26.91
N LEU A 54 -6.74 8.82 -26.39
CA LEU A 54 -8.11 8.65 -25.93
C LEU A 54 -8.15 8.67 -24.41
N PHE A 55 -9.10 9.42 -23.87
CA PHE A 55 -9.35 9.55 -22.43
C PHE A 55 -10.71 8.99 -22.06
N GLN A 56 -10.73 8.16 -21.04
CA GLN A 56 -11.92 7.66 -20.36
C GLN A 56 -11.95 8.22 -18.94
N SER A 57 -13.04 8.89 -18.58
CA SER A 57 -13.25 9.38 -17.21
C SER A 57 -13.92 8.31 -16.35
N LYS A 58 -13.85 8.47 -15.02
CA LYS A 58 -14.63 7.67 -14.07
C LYS A 58 -16.14 7.80 -14.30
N ASP A 59 -16.61 8.98 -14.71
CA ASP A 59 -18.04 9.30 -14.74
C ASP A 59 -18.74 8.87 -16.04
N THR A 60 -17.96 8.55 -17.08
CA THR A 60 -18.52 8.18 -18.38
C THR A 60 -17.64 7.16 -19.08
N THR A 61 -18.29 6.17 -19.70
CA THR A 61 -17.64 5.20 -20.57
C THR A 61 -17.26 5.81 -21.93
N ASN A 62 -17.77 6.99 -22.26
CA ASN A 62 -17.48 7.68 -23.52
C ASN A 62 -16.01 8.10 -23.58
N LEU A 63 -15.36 7.74 -24.68
CA LEU A 63 -14.00 8.17 -24.95
C LEU A 63 -13.98 9.60 -25.51
N LYS A 64 -13.09 10.42 -24.97
CA LYS A 64 -12.75 11.72 -25.52
C LYS A 64 -11.39 11.61 -26.20
N ARG A 65 -11.32 11.96 -27.48
CA ARG A 65 -10.06 12.08 -28.21
C ARG A 65 -9.45 13.45 -27.93
N ILE A 66 -8.19 13.47 -27.51
CA ILE A 66 -7.48 14.67 -27.06
C ILE A 66 -6.07 14.67 -27.68
N GLN A 67 -5.62 15.85 -28.09
CA GLN A 67 -4.23 16.08 -28.47
C GLN A 67 -3.46 16.63 -27.27
N GLY A 68 -2.50 15.86 -26.77
CA GLY A 68 -1.64 16.25 -25.67
C GLY A 68 -0.66 17.36 -26.07
N PRO A 69 -0.34 18.27 -25.12
CA PRO A 69 0.69 19.27 -25.35
C PRO A 69 2.06 18.60 -25.50
N PHE A 70 2.88 19.13 -26.41
CA PHE A 70 4.28 18.76 -26.50
C PHE A 70 5.08 19.61 -25.53
N VAL A 71 5.89 18.97 -24.70
CA VAL A 71 6.85 19.63 -23.81
C VAL A 71 8.22 19.06 -24.10
N SER A 72 9.16 19.94 -24.42
CA SER A 72 10.55 19.56 -24.69
C SER A 72 11.32 19.29 -23.41
N GLU A 73 12.39 18.49 -23.50
CA GLU A 73 13.29 18.26 -22.36
C GLU A 73 13.90 19.55 -21.81
N LYS A 74 14.13 20.53 -22.68
CA LYS A 74 14.66 21.85 -22.28
C LYS A 74 13.67 22.58 -21.38
N GLU A 75 12.38 22.58 -21.71
CA GLU A 75 11.34 23.18 -20.89
C GLU A 75 11.23 22.46 -19.53
N ILE A 76 11.30 21.12 -19.52
CA ILE A 76 11.30 20.34 -18.27
C ILE A 76 12.49 20.76 -17.39
N LYS A 77 13.70 20.79 -17.95
CA LYS A 77 14.92 21.20 -17.20
C LYS A 77 14.79 22.61 -16.64
N ASN A 78 14.28 23.56 -17.42
CA ASN A 78 14.07 24.93 -16.96
C ASN A 78 13.10 25.00 -15.78
N VAL A 79 11.99 24.25 -15.84
CA VAL A 79 11.00 24.19 -14.74
C VAL A 79 11.61 23.55 -13.49
N VAL A 80 12.36 22.45 -13.64
CA VAL A 80 13.04 21.79 -12.52
C VAL A 80 14.02 22.74 -11.84
N SER A 81 14.91 23.40 -12.61
CA SER A 81 15.87 24.37 -12.08
C SER A 81 15.20 25.57 -11.40
N PHE A 82 14.05 26.03 -11.93
CA PHE A 82 13.26 27.08 -11.29
C PHE A 82 12.68 26.63 -9.95
N ILE A 83 12.18 25.39 -9.85
CA ILE A 83 11.66 24.84 -8.60
C ILE A 83 12.78 24.65 -7.58
N GLU A 84 13.92 24.09 -7.99
CA GLU A 84 15.10 23.92 -7.15
C GLU A 84 15.58 25.26 -6.58
N SER A 85 15.77 26.28 -7.43
CA SER A 85 16.21 27.60 -6.99
C SER A 85 15.23 28.30 -6.03
N LYS A 86 13.95 27.92 -6.03
CA LYS A 86 12.94 28.41 -5.08
C LYS A 86 12.84 27.57 -3.79
N LYS A 87 12.97 26.25 -3.88
CA LYS A 87 12.85 25.32 -2.73
C LYS A 87 14.14 25.17 -1.90
N LEU A 88 15.29 25.48 -2.48
CA LEU A 88 16.59 25.41 -1.79
C LEU A 88 16.75 26.40 -0.61
N LYS A 89 15.77 27.27 -0.32
CA LYS A 89 15.83 28.15 0.86
C LYS A 89 15.09 27.63 2.10
N GLU A 90 14.20 26.65 1.99
CA GLU A 90 13.45 26.11 3.15
C GLU A 90 13.82 24.65 3.47
N ASP A 91 14.16 23.81 2.48
CA ASP A 91 14.42 22.37 2.71
C ASP A 91 15.91 22.00 2.84
N LEU A 92 16.84 22.87 2.42
CA LEU A 92 18.29 22.61 2.55
C LEU A 92 18.84 22.75 3.97
N GLU A 93 18.07 23.30 4.90
CA GLU A 93 18.49 23.34 6.32
C GLU A 93 18.39 21.96 7.00
N ASN A 94 17.81 20.94 6.35
CA ASN A 94 17.78 19.57 6.89
C ASN A 94 17.83 18.47 5.80
N PRO A 95 19.02 18.22 5.21
CA PRO A 95 19.23 17.13 4.24
C PRO A 95 19.02 15.72 4.82
N GLU A 96 18.92 15.56 6.14
CA GLU A 96 18.70 14.26 6.80
C GLU A 96 17.31 13.66 6.52
N LYS A 97 16.29 14.48 6.24
CA LYS A 97 14.91 13.98 6.00
C LYS A 97 14.73 13.22 4.70
N PHE A 98 15.58 13.46 3.69
CA PHE A 98 15.48 12.78 2.39
C PHE A 98 16.32 11.50 2.33
N LEU A 99 17.51 11.50 2.93
CA LEU A 99 18.41 10.33 2.96
C LEU A 99 17.85 9.15 3.76
N GLU A 100 17.02 9.41 4.78
CA GLU A 100 16.36 8.33 5.54
C GLU A 100 15.36 7.53 4.69
N ILE A 101 14.73 8.10 3.65
CA ILE A 101 13.66 7.40 2.92
C ILE A 101 14.21 6.38 1.93
N GLU A 102 15.35 6.66 1.29
CA GLU A 102 15.99 5.74 0.35
C GLU A 102 16.81 4.67 1.07
N SER A 103 17.58 5.06 2.10
CA SER A 103 18.37 4.11 2.90
C SER A 103 17.48 3.15 3.69
N LYS A 104 16.35 3.60 4.28
CA LYS A 104 15.40 2.71 4.96
C LYS A 104 14.73 1.71 4.02
N LYS A 105 14.50 2.03 2.74
CA LYS A 105 13.85 1.08 1.79
C LYS A 105 14.78 -0.02 1.31
N GLU A 106 16.03 0.30 0.95
CA GLU A 106 16.97 -0.71 0.46
C GLU A 106 17.57 -1.56 1.57
N HIS A 107 17.87 -0.99 2.75
CA HIS A 107 18.28 -1.78 3.90
C HIS A 107 17.14 -2.64 4.43
N SER A 108 15.91 -2.13 4.50
CA SER A 108 14.78 -2.93 4.99
C SER A 108 14.50 -4.13 4.07
N LEU A 109 14.51 -3.97 2.74
CA LEU A 109 14.20 -5.10 1.84
C LEU A 109 15.28 -6.18 1.81
N LYS A 110 16.57 -5.83 1.89
CA LYS A 110 17.65 -6.84 1.91
C LYS A 110 17.76 -7.53 3.28
N THR A 111 17.65 -6.77 4.36
CA THR A 111 17.72 -7.29 5.72
C THR A 111 16.51 -8.19 6.03
N VAL A 112 15.30 -7.80 5.58
CA VAL A 112 14.09 -8.64 5.71
C VAL A 112 14.19 -9.94 4.89
N LEU A 113 14.86 -9.94 3.74
CA LEU A 113 15.07 -11.17 2.95
C LEU A 113 16.09 -12.12 3.59
N GLU A 114 17.17 -11.59 4.16
CA GLU A 114 18.23 -12.39 4.78
C GLU A 114 17.82 -12.94 6.16
N GLU A 115 17.02 -12.19 6.92
CA GLU A 115 16.55 -12.62 8.23
C GLU A 115 15.35 -13.58 8.14
N ALA A 116 14.49 -13.48 7.11
CA ALA A 116 13.41 -14.42 6.83
C ALA A 116 13.91 -15.85 6.51
N ILE A 117 15.15 -15.99 6.05
CA ILE A 117 15.79 -17.28 5.79
C ILE A 117 16.35 -17.90 7.08
N SER A 118 16.62 -17.07 8.10
CA SER A 118 17.45 -17.45 9.24
C SER A 118 16.65 -17.80 10.50
N SER A 119 15.46 -17.24 10.73
CA SER A 119 14.60 -17.56 11.90
C SER A 119 13.14 -17.12 11.70
N PRO A 120 12.23 -18.02 11.26
CA PRO A 120 10.83 -17.68 10.95
C PRO A 120 9.99 -17.21 12.16
N SER A 121 10.39 -17.55 13.38
CA SER A 121 9.54 -17.45 14.58
C SER A 121 9.67 -16.14 15.36
N MET A 122 10.75 -15.37 15.19
CA MET A 122 10.97 -14.13 15.97
C MET A 122 10.57 -12.83 15.24
N GLN A 123 10.34 -12.86 13.93
CA GLN A 123 10.08 -11.65 13.14
C GLN A 123 8.61 -11.33 12.87
N ILE A 124 7.70 -12.28 13.09
CA ILE A 124 6.26 -12.01 13.00
C ILE A 124 5.82 -11.12 14.18
N ASP A 125 6.45 -11.28 15.36
CA ASP A 125 6.16 -10.48 16.57
C ASP A 125 6.46 -8.98 16.40
N GLN A 126 7.40 -8.63 15.52
CA GLN A 126 7.76 -7.23 15.26
C GLN A 126 6.93 -6.61 14.13
N PHE A 127 6.56 -7.39 13.11
CA PHE A 127 5.73 -6.93 12.00
C PHE A 127 4.29 -6.58 12.42
N LEU A 128 3.72 -7.30 13.39
CA LEU A 128 2.35 -7.06 13.88
C LEU A 128 2.25 -5.96 14.94
N ARG A 129 3.34 -5.71 15.69
CA ARG A 129 3.43 -4.53 16.59
C ARG A 129 3.33 -3.21 15.82
N ASP A 130 3.81 -3.19 14.57
CA ASP A 130 3.82 -2.00 13.72
C ASP A 130 2.51 -1.75 12.95
N GLU A 131 1.63 -2.76 12.76
CA GLU A 131 0.43 -2.61 11.93
C GLU A 131 -0.85 -2.16 12.67
N ASP A 132 -1.04 -2.48 13.96
CA ASP A 132 -2.23 -2.03 14.70
C ASP A 132 -1.89 -1.08 15.85
N PRO A 133 -2.20 0.23 15.72
CA PRO A 133 -1.95 1.23 16.76
C PRO A 133 -2.56 0.91 18.14
N LEU A 134 -3.52 -0.02 18.20
CA LEU A 134 -4.19 -0.44 19.44
C LEU A 134 -3.67 -1.75 20.01
N TYR A 135 -2.67 -2.38 19.39
CA TYR A 135 -2.11 -3.67 19.83
C TYR A 135 -1.56 -3.60 21.26
N GLU A 136 -0.72 -2.61 21.56
CA GLU A 136 -0.11 -2.47 22.89
C GLU A 136 -1.16 -2.20 23.98
N GLN A 137 -2.18 -1.40 23.65
CA GLN A 137 -3.31 -1.17 24.56
C GLN A 137 -4.14 -2.43 24.78
N ALA A 138 -4.36 -3.22 23.73
CA ALA A 138 -5.06 -4.50 23.83
C ALA A 138 -4.29 -5.50 24.70
N LYS A 139 -2.98 -5.62 24.50
CA LYS A 139 -2.07 -6.46 25.29
C LYS A 139 -2.18 -6.15 26.78
N GLN A 140 -2.05 -4.87 27.15
CA GLN A 140 -2.18 -4.44 28.54
C GLN A 140 -3.56 -4.77 29.13
N ILE A 141 -4.63 -4.57 28.37
CA ILE A 141 -5.99 -4.89 28.82
C ILE A 141 -6.14 -6.40 29.05
N VAL A 142 -5.63 -7.23 28.14
CA VAL A 142 -5.73 -8.69 28.24
C VAL A 142 -4.93 -9.22 29.43
N ILE A 143 -3.71 -8.74 29.65
CA ILE A 143 -2.87 -9.14 30.79
C ILE A 143 -3.55 -8.75 32.11
N LYS A 144 -3.95 -7.47 32.24
CA LYS A 144 -4.56 -6.94 33.47
C LYS A 144 -5.89 -7.60 33.82
N THR A 145 -6.71 -7.89 32.81
CA THR A 145 -8.09 -8.38 33.03
C THR A 145 -8.23 -9.89 32.89
N LYS A 146 -7.18 -10.58 32.40
CA LYS A 146 -7.15 -12.01 32.08
C LYS A 146 -8.31 -12.48 31.19
N LYS A 147 -8.83 -11.58 30.36
CA LYS A 147 -9.96 -11.84 29.45
C LYS A 147 -9.52 -11.68 28.00
N ALA A 148 -9.11 -12.78 27.38
CA ALA A 148 -8.76 -12.82 25.97
C ALA A 148 -9.93 -13.36 25.12
N SER A 149 -10.88 -12.49 24.79
CA SER A 149 -11.91 -12.80 23.79
C SER A 149 -12.16 -11.62 22.84
N THR A 150 -12.45 -11.95 21.58
CA THR A 150 -12.65 -10.99 20.49
C THR A 150 -13.75 -9.99 20.83
N SER A 151 -14.91 -10.47 21.32
CA SER A 151 -16.03 -9.64 21.78
C SER A 151 -15.71 -8.77 23.00
N TYR A 152 -14.72 -9.14 23.82
CA TYR A 152 -14.29 -8.32 24.96
C TYR A 152 -13.44 -7.14 24.50
N LEU A 153 -12.43 -7.38 23.66
CA LEU A 153 -11.62 -6.31 23.07
C LEU A 153 -12.44 -5.38 22.18
N GLN A 154 -13.41 -5.93 21.41
CA GLN A 154 -14.34 -5.14 20.61
C GLN A 154 -15.04 -4.05 21.43
N ARG A 155 -15.56 -4.41 22.62
CA ARG A 155 -16.27 -3.48 23.51
C ARG A 155 -15.33 -2.52 24.23
N LYS A 156 -14.16 -3.00 24.66
CA LYS A 156 -13.20 -2.18 25.42
C LYS A 156 -12.49 -1.14 24.55
N LEU A 157 -12.10 -1.52 23.34
CA LEU A 157 -11.37 -0.65 22.41
C LEU A 157 -12.28 0.02 21.37
N LYS A 158 -13.59 -0.27 21.38
CA LYS A 158 -14.59 0.26 20.42
C LYS A 158 -14.19 0.03 18.96
N ILE A 159 -13.61 -1.13 18.67
CA ILE A 159 -13.17 -1.55 17.34
C ILE A 159 -14.14 -2.55 16.71
N GLY A 160 -14.06 -2.76 15.39
CA GLY A 160 -14.85 -3.78 14.69
C GLY A 160 -14.38 -5.21 15.02
N TYR A 161 -15.29 -6.20 14.88
CA TYR A 161 -15.03 -7.60 15.22
C TYR A 161 -13.80 -8.19 14.51
N ALA A 162 -13.67 -7.97 13.20
CA ALA A 162 -12.54 -8.48 12.41
C ALA A 162 -11.17 -7.90 12.85
N ARG A 163 -11.17 -6.67 13.39
CA ARG A 163 -9.95 -6.07 13.95
C ARG A 163 -9.64 -6.63 15.33
N ALA A 164 -10.66 -6.80 16.17
CA ALA A 164 -10.51 -7.43 17.49
C ALA A 164 -10.05 -8.90 17.39
N ALA A 165 -10.52 -9.65 16.38
CA ALA A 165 -10.09 -11.01 16.10
C ALA A 165 -8.60 -11.06 15.75
N ARG A 166 -8.17 -10.26 14.76
CA ARG A 166 -6.76 -10.16 14.38
C ARG A 166 -5.83 -9.79 15.54
N ILE A 167 -6.26 -8.86 16.40
CA ILE A 167 -5.46 -8.50 17.59
C ILE A 167 -5.35 -9.68 18.55
N ILE A 168 -6.43 -10.44 18.77
CA ILE A 168 -6.41 -11.63 19.65
C ILE A 168 -5.54 -12.75 19.07
N ASP A 169 -5.61 -12.99 17.77
CA ASP A 169 -4.78 -13.97 17.09
C ASP A 169 -3.30 -13.56 17.16
N ALA A 170 -3.00 -12.28 16.97
CA ALA A 170 -1.65 -11.74 17.15
C ALA A 170 -1.13 -11.83 18.60
N LEU A 171 -2.01 -11.76 19.60
CA LEU A 171 -1.64 -11.99 21.00
C LEU A 171 -1.41 -13.48 21.31
N GLU A 172 -2.07 -14.39 20.59
CA GLU A 172 -1.83 -15.83 20.67
C GLU A 172 -0.49 -16.20 20.04
N GLU A 173 -0.23 -15.72 18.82
CA GLU A 173 1.03 -15.91 18.11
C GLU A 173 2.23 -15.35 18.90
N GLY A 174 2.05 -14.22 19.59
CA GLY A 174 3.03 -13.63 20.50
C GLY A 174 3.16 -14.35 21.86
N GLY A 175 2.46 -15.47 22.07
CA GLY A 175 2.54 -16.27 23.30
C GLY A 175 1.94 -15.61 24.55
N ILE A 176 1.22 -14.50 24.39
CA ILE A 176 0.56 -13.77 25.49
C ILE A 176 -0.76 -14.47 25.86
N VAL A 177 -1.42 -15.04 24.86
CA VAL A 177 -2.69 -15.74 24.93
C VAL A 177 -2.52 -17.17 24.43
N GLY A 178 -3.27 -18.11 24.99
CA GLY A 178 -3.26 -19.51 24.59
C GLY A 178 -4.13 -19.83 23.38
N PRO A 179 -3.99 -21.04 22.83
CA PRO A 179 -4.71 -21.44 21.65
C PRO A 179 -6.21 -21.45 21.88
N GLN A 180 -6.94 -21.26 20.79
CA GLN A 180 -8.39 -21.27 20.84
C GLN A 180 -8.95 -22.63 21.29
N ASP A 181 -9.46 -22.70 22.51
CA ASP A 181 -10.19 -23.86 23.03
C ASP A 181 -11.71 -23.68 22.89
N GLY A 182 -12.22 -24.02 21.71
CA GLY A 182 -13.64 -23.96 21.38
C GLY A 182 -14.24 -22.55 21.44
N SER A 183 -15.38 -22.40 22.12
CA SER A 183 -16.09 -21.11 22.30
C SER A 183 -15.70 -20.38 23.59
N ARG A 184 -14.76 -20.93 24.37
CA ARG A 184 -14.33 -20.34 25.64
C ARG A 184 -13.31 -19.24 25.43
N GLN A 185 -13.12 -18.42 26.46
CA GLN A 185 -12.12 -17.36 26.46
C GLN A 185 -10.74 -18.02 26.46
N ARG A 186 -9.81 -17.48 25.65
CA ARG A 186 -8.46 -18.00 25.56
C ARG A 186 -7.73 -17.76 26.88
N GLU A 187 -6.90 -18.71 27.30
CA GLU A 187 -6.09 -18.57 28.51
C GLU A 187 -5.03 -17.48 28.31
N VAL A 188 -4.60 -16.80 29.38
CA VAL A 188 -3.58 -15.74 29.30
C VAL A 188 -2.34 -16.25 30.02
N TYR A 189 -1.23 -16.38 29.30
CA TYR A 189 -0.02 -17.05 29.79
C TYR A 189 0.93 -16.13 30.56
N ILE A 190 0.89 -14.83 30.29
CA ILE A 190 1.75 -13.86 30.97
C ILE A 190 1.07 -13.33 32.23
N LYS A 191 1.78 -13.36 33.35
CA LYS A 191 1.40 -12.69 34.60
C LYS A 191 2.10 -11.33 34.66
N ASP A 192 1.42 -10.31 35.18
CA ASP A 192 2.04 -8.99 35.41
C ASP A 192 3.32 -9.15 36.26
N GLU A 193 4.45 -8.62 35.78
CA GLU A 193 5.70 -8.48 36.55
C GLU A 193 5.64 -7.27 37.53
N GLN A 194 4.51 -7.07 38.18
CA GLN A 194 4.40 -6.14 39.31
C GLN A 194 3.64 -6.81 40.45
N ASP A 195 4.35 -7.71 41.12
CA ASP A 195 4.42 -7.86 42.58
C ASP A 195 5.85 -8.29 42.95
#